data_AF-A0A2E5MEX5-F1
#
_entry.id   AF-A0A2E5MEX5-F1
#
_cell.length_a   1.000
_cell.length_b   1.000
_cell.length_c   1.000
_cell.angle_alpha   90.00
_cell.angle_beta   90.00
_cell.angle_gamma   90.00
#
_symmetry.space_group_name_H-M   'P 1'
#
loop_
_entity.id
_entity.type
_entity.pdbx_description
1 polymer ?
#
loop_
_entity_poly.entity_id
_entity_poly.type
_entity_poly.pdbx_seq_one_letter_code
_entity_poly.pdbx_strand_id
1 'polypeptide(L)'
;MLKIFGFSKKEKITVKDLASIYSRTLFEVIDLGFSEIIEFVNDNRKFEESPNLKMEDANWFLMIIFAANNHYLSDFFEDSTVNHLHHASLNELIQYLDLEEEVVRDMFIDYENFFKEQHTDDISIEKAMAKSIFVKYNLNEYQGDLLKNQNEPNPVFLQELTDLMSNFIWNWSDYLSKYRVVED
;
A
#
# COMPACT_ATOMS: atom_id res chain seq x y z
N MET A 1 -9.93 39.36 -21.96
CA MET A 1 -9.89 37.95 -22.36
C MET A 1 -8.43 37.58 -22.59
N LEU A 2 -7.82 36.77 -21.71
CA LEU A 2 -6.45 36.28 -21.85
C LEU A 2 -6.43 34.84 -21.35
N LYS A 3 -6.57 33.88 -22.29
CA LYS A 3 -6.20 32.49 -22.05
C LYS A 3 -4.68 32.42 -22.12
N ILE A 4 -4.02 32.46 -20.97
CA ILE A 4 -2.60 32.11 -20.88
C ILE A 4 -2.54 30.57 -20.88
N PHE A 5 -2.49 29.99 -22.08
CA PHE A 5 -2.08 28.60 -22.25
C PHE A 5 -0.58 28.50 -21.97
N GLY A 6 -0.22 28.37 -20.70
CA GLY A 6 1.08 27.83 -20.31
C GLY A 6 1.02 26.33 -20.49
N PHE A 7 1.44 25.81 -21.64
CA PHE A 7 1.82 24.40 -21.75
C PHE A 7 3.07 24.21 -20.89
N SER A 8 2.90 23.95 -19.59
CA SER A 8 4.00 23.49 -18.76
C SER A 8 4.47 22.16 -19.34
N LYS A 9 5.68 22.15 -19.90
CA LYS A 9 6.27 20.92 -20.43
C LYS A 9 6.61 20.06 -19.23
N LYS A 10 5.97 18.89 -19.13
CA LYS A 10 6.26 17.91 -18.07
C LYS A 10 7.77 17.65 -18.00
N GLU A 11 8.30 17.65 -16.79
CA GLU A 11 9.70 17.30 -16.55
C GLU A 11 9.91 15.82 -16.85
N LYS A 12 11.06 15.47 -17.41
CA LYS A 12 11.37 14.05 -17.66
C LYS A 12 11.90 13.43 -16.39
N ILE A 13 11.50 12.20 -16.11
CA ILE A 13 12.08 11.38 -15.05
C ILE A 13 12.36 9.98 -15.58
N THR A 14 13.51 9.42 -15.21
CA THR A 14 13.85 8.05 -15.55
C THR A 14 13.06 7.06 -14.68
N VAL A 15 12.91 5.83 -15.15
CA VAL A 15 12.26 4.78 -14.34
C VAL A 15 13.00 4.56 -13.02
N LYS A 16 14.34 4.58 -13.06
CA LYS A 16 15.17 4.40 -11.86
C LYS A 16 14.96 5.51 -10.83
N ASP A 17 14.97 6.77 -11.26
CA ASP A 17 14.79 7.92 -10.35
C ASP A 17 13.36 7.94 -9.78
N LEU A 18 12.37 7.58 -10.61
CA LEU A 18 10.99 7.45 -10.17
C LEU A 18 10.86 6.37 -9.10
N ALA A 19 11.38 5.16 -9.32
CA ALA A 19 11.30 4.07 -8.36
C ALA A 19 11.92 4.45 -7.00
N SER A 20 13.07 5.12 -7.02
CA SER A 20 13.74 5.57 -5.79
C SER A 20 12.89 6.58 -5.00
N ILE A 21 12.32 7.59 -5.68
CA ILE A 21 11.46 8.58 -5.03
C ILE A 21 10.17 7.93 -4.51
N TYR A 22 9.53 7.12 -5.35
CA TYR A 22 8.29 6.41 -5.04
C TYR A 22 8.45 5.52 -3.81
N SER A 23 9.44 4.61 -3.79
CA SER A 23 9.64 3.67 -2.69
C SER A 23 10.00 4.39 -1.39
N ARG A 24 10.92 5.37 -1.43
CA ARG A 24 11.33 6.10 -0.22
C ARG A 24 10.21 6.93 0.39
N THR A 25 9.36 7.54 -0.44
CA THR A 25 8.19 8.26 0.05
C THR A 25 7.21 7.31 0.71
N LEU A 26 6.98 6.12 0.14
CA LEU A 26 6.15 5.10 0.78
C LEU A 26 6.74 4.67 2.13
N PHE A 27 8.05 4.41 2.21
CA PHE A 27 8.70 4.06 3.47
C PHE A 27 8.50 5.14 4.55
N GLU A 28 8.72 6.40 4.20
CA GLU A 28 8.54 7.52 5.13
C GLU A 28 7.10 7.64 5.63
N VAL A 29 6.11 7.56 4.72
CA VAL A 29 4.70 7.65 5.10
C VAL A 29 4.29 6.45 5.96
N ILE A 30 4.83 5.27 5.70
CA ILE A 30 4.57 4.05 6.46
C ILE A 30 5.16 4.14 7.87
N ASP A 31 6.41 4.56 8.00
CA ASP A 31 7.09 4.72 9.29
C ASP A 31 6.37 5.71 10.20
N LEU A 32 5.88 6.81 9.62
CA LEU A 32 5.13 7.84 10.35
C LEU A 32 3.70 7.38 10.67
N GLY A 33 3.02 6.79 9.67
CA GLY A 33 1.60 6.47 9.74
C GLY A 33 1.24 5.18 10.47
N PHE A 34 2.16 4.22 10.60
CA PHE A 34 1.82 2.93 11.23
C PHE A 34 1.43 3.07 12.70
N SER A 35 2.01 4.04 13.42
CA SER A 35 1.63 4.34 14.80
C SER A 35 0.15 4.74 14.94
N GLU A 36 -0.38 5.48 13.98
CA GLU A 36 -1.80 5.85 13.93
C GLU A 36 -2.69 4.64 13.63
N ILE A 37 -2.22 3.71 12.80
CA ILE A 37 -2.92 2.44 12.54
C ILE A 37 -2.96 1.58 13.80
N ILE A 38 -1.86 1.50 14.55
CA ILE A 38 -1.82 0.80 15.83
C ILE A 38 -2.84 1.38 16.80
N GLU A 39 -2.85 2.71 16.98
CA GLU A 39 -3.80 3.39 17.86
C GLU A 39 -5.24 3.12 17.42
N PHE A 40 -5.53 3.31 16.13
CA PHE A 40 -6.86 3.06 15.57
C PHE A 40 -7.34 1.64 15.81
N VAL A 41 -6.50 0.63 15.56
CA VAL A 41 -6.87 -0.79 15.68
C VAL A 41 -7.00 -1.20 17.15
N ASN A 42 -6.03 -0.83 17.99
CA ASN A 42 -5.99 -1.28 19.39
C ASN A 42 -7.08 -0.66 20.25
N ASP A 43 -7.49 0.58 19.94
CA ASP A 43 -8.54 1.30 20.68
C ASP A 43 -9.93 1.18 20.03
N ASN A 44 -10.06 0.39 18.95
CA ASN A 44 -11.30 0.28 18.22
C ASN A 44 -12.39 -0.45 19.02
N ARG A 45 -13.49 0.25 19.30
CA ARG A 45 -14.65 -0.29 20.05
C ARG A 45 -15.47 -1.35 19.28
N LYS A 46 -15.12 -1.67 18.04
CA LYS A 46 -15.71 -2.80 17.30
C LYS A 46 -15.10 -4.15 17.69
N PHE A 47 -14.00 -4.13 18.44
CA PHE A 47 -13.41 -5.32 19.05
C PHE A 47 -13.85 -5.47 20.51
N GLU A 48 -14.03 -6.71 20.94
CA GLU A 48 -14.33 -7.09 22.32
C GLU A 48 -13.08 -7.02 23.21
N GLU A 49 -11.91 -7.28 22.62
CA GLU A 49 -10.59 -7.19 23.24
C GLU A 49 -9.64 -6.43 22.32
N SER A 50 -8.61 -5.79 22.88
CA SER A 50 -7.62 -5.09 22.07
C SER A 50 -6.76 -6.10 21.28
N PRO A 51 -6.60 -5.93 19.95
CA PRO A 51 -5.70 -6.77 19.15
C PRO A 51 -4.21 -6.68 19.53
N ASN A 52 -3.81 -5.66 20.29
CA ASN A 52 -2.46 -5.48 20.82
C ASN A 52 -1.36 -5.47 19.74
N LEU A 53 -1.63 -4.80 18.61
CA LEU A 53 -0.65 -4.52 17.56
C LEU A 53 0.49 -3.66 18.13
N LYS A 54 1.69 -3.85 17.59
CA LYS A 54 2.90 -3.15 18.02
C LYS A 54 3.73 -2.71 16.83
N MET A 55 4.68 -1.79 17.10
CA MET A 55 5.64 -1.33 16.09
C MET A 55 6.49 -2.46 15.48
N GLU A 56 6.71 -3.57 16.21
CA GLU A 56 7.42 -4.74 15.68
C GLU A 56 6.68 -5.43 14.53
N ASP A 57 5.38 -5.20 14.39
CA ASP A 57 4.56 -5.76 13.33
C ASP A 57 4.52 -4.88 12.07
N ALA A 58 5.31 -3.80 12.01
CA ALA A 58 5.31 -2.82 10.91
C ALA A 58 5.67 -3.44 9.55
N ASN A 59 6.48 -4.49 9.54
CA ASN A 59 6.89 -5.15 8.30
C ASN A 59 5.69 -5.71 7.53
N TRP A 60 4.67 -6.25 8.20
CA TRP A 60 3.47 -6.76 7.51
C TRP A 60 2.68 -5.63 6.87
N PHE A 61 2.54 -4.50 7.56
CA PHE A 61 1.90 -3.31 7.04
C PHE A 61 2.66 -2.75 5.84
N LEU A 62 3.99 -2.59 5.95
CA LEU A 62 4.87 -2.18 4.86
C LEU A 62 4.65 -3.01 3.60
N MET A 63 4.67 -4.34 3.73
CA MET A 63 4.50 -5.24 2.60
C MET A 63 3.11 -5.15 1.96
N ILE A 64 2.04 -4.94 2.74
CA ILE A 64 0.69 -4.74 2.22
C ILE A 64 0.61 -3.45 1.41
N ILE A 65 1.09 -2.33 1.97
CA ILE A 65 1.07 -1.03 1.28
C ILE A 65 1.88 -1.08 -0.02
N PHE A 66 3.05 -1.72 0.02
CA PHE A 66 3.92 -1.83 -1.13
C PHE A 66 3.33 -2.74 -2.23
N ALA A 67 2.75 -3.88 -1.86
CA ALA A 67 2.04 -4.76 -2.78
C ALA A 67 0.84 -4.05 -3.45
N ALA A 68 0.07 -3.28 -2.67
CA ALA A 68 -1.08 -2.54 -3.17
C ALA A 68 -0.69 -1.45 -4.17
N ASN A 69 0.32 -0.63 -3.85
CA ASN A 69 0.77 0.43 -4.75
C ASN A 69 1.43 -0.13 -6.01
N ASN A 70 2.15 -1.25 -5.93
CA ASN A 70 2.70 -1.92 -7.11
C ASN A 70 1.62 -2.55 -7.98
N HIS A 71 0.58 -3.14 -7.37
CA HIS A 71 -0.59 -3.61 -8.11
C HIS A 71 -1.25 -2.46 -8.90
N TYR A 72 -1.28 -1.26 -8.32
CA TYR A 72 -1.89 -0.08 -8.92
C TYR A 72 -1.08 0.53 -10.09
N LEU A 73 0.18 0.12 -10.29
CA LEU A 73 1.02 0.63 -11.40
C LEU A 73 0.40 0.39 -12.79
N SER A 74 -0.26 -0.76 -12.96
CA SER A 74 -0.87 -1.19 -14.23
C SER A 74 -1.99 -0.28 -14.71
N ASP A 75 -2.55 0.55 -13.83
CA ASP A 75 -3.58 1.53 -14.19
C ASP A 75 -2.99 2.77 -14.90
N PHE A 76 -1.67 2.98 -14.80
CA PHE A 76 -0.99 4.20 -15.28
C PHE A 76 0.09 3.94 -16.32
N PHE A 77 0.62 2.72 -16.38
CA PHE A 77 1.80 2.40 -17.19
C PHE A 77 1.58 1.14 -18.04
N GLU A 78 2.30 1.07 -19.16
CA GLU A 78 2.38 -0.15 -19.97
C GLU A 78 3.26 -1.20 -19.27
N ASP A 79 3.02 -2.49 -19.58
CA ASP A 79 3.67 -3.64 -18.93
C ASP A 79 5.21 -3.53 -18.84
N SER A 80 5.88 -2.98 -19.85
CA SER A 80 7.35 -2.82 -19.81
C SER A 80 7.78 -1.87 -18.69
N THR A 81 7.12 -0.72 -18.57
CA THR A 81 7.41 0.27 -17.53
C THR A 81 6.98 -0.24 -16.16
N VAL A 82 5.84 -0.96 -16.07
CA VAL A 82 5.42 -1.63 -14.82
C VAL A 82 6.50 -2.60 -14.34
N ASN A 83 7.00 -3.48 -15.22
CA ASN A 83 8.04 -4.45 -14.87
C ASN A 83 9.34 -3.77 -14.41
N HIS A 84 9.78 -2.69 -15.09
CA HIS A 84 10.97 -1.97 -14.68
C HIS A 84 10.79 -1.25 -13.33
N LEU A 85 9.65 -0.59 -13.11
CA LEU A 85 9.33 0.04 -11.83
C LEU A 85 9.24 -0.99 -10.70
N HIS A 86 8.59 -2.12 -10.94
CA HIS A 86 8.47 -3.22 -9.99
C HIS A 86 9.84 -3.75 -9.55
N HIS A 87 10.72 -4.09 -10.51
CA HIS A 87 12.07 -4.56 -10.21
C HIS A 87 12.92 -3.51 -9.48
N ALA A 88 12.86 -2.25 -9.91
CA ALA A 88 13.60 -1.17 -9.26
C ALA A 88 13.10 -0.90 -7.84
N SER A 89 11.79 -0.92 -7.62
CA SER A 89 11.16 -0.72 -6.31
C SER A 89 11.48 -1.87 -5.36
N LEU A 90 11.48 -3.12 -5.83
CA LEU A 90 11.94 -4.29 -5.05
C LEU A 90 13.39 -4.13 -4.60
N ASN A 91 14.27 -3.60 -5.45
CA ASN A 91 15.67 -3.35 -5.06
C ASN A 91 15.80 -2.26 -3.97
N GLU A 92 14.94 -1.24 -3.97
CA GLU A 92 14.88 -0.26 -2.87
C GLU A 92 14.34 -0.93 -1.59
N LEU A 93 13.33 -1.80 -1.68
CA LEU A 93 12.79 -2.55 -0.54
C LEU A 93 13.82 -3.50 0.09
N ILE A 94 14.62 -4.21 -0.73
CA ILE A 94 15.74 -5.06 -0.27
C ILE A 94 16.77 -4.26 0.52
N GLN A 95 17.06 -3.02 0.09
CA GLN A 95 18.00 -2.15 0.80
C GLN A 95 17.40 -1.55 2.07
N TYR A 96 16.08 -1.39 2.10
CA TYR A 96 15.35 -0.82 3.23
C TYR A 96 15.20 -1.81 4.38
N LEU A 97 14.88 -3.07 4.07
CA LEU A 97 14.72 -4.13 5.06
C LEU A 97 16.08 -4.67 5.50
N ASP A 98 16.31 -4.73 6.82
CA ASP A 98 17.48 -5.39 7.43
C ASP A 98 17.28 -6.92 7.45
N LEU A 99 17.08 -7.51 6.27
CA LEU A 99 16.82 -8.93 6.05
C LEU A 99 17.68 -9.44 4.88
N GLU A 100 17.84 -10.76 4.79
CA GLU A 100 18.50 -11.37 3.63
C GLU A 100 17.70 -11.13 2.35
N GLU A 101 18.39 -10.83 1.25
CA GLU A 101 17.77 -10.49 -0.04
C GLU A 101 16.75 -11.56 -0.50
N GLU A 102 17.10 -12.84 -0.39
CA GLU A 102 16.22 -13.96 -0.77
C GLU A 102 14.91 -13.93 0.03
N VAL A 103 14.99 -13.66 1.34
CA VAL A 103 13.82 -13.55 2.22
C VAL A 103 12.93 -12.39 1.79
N VAL A 104 13.50 -11.23 1.46
CA VAL A 104 12.72 -10.08 0.99
C VAL A 104 12.02 -10.36 -0.34
N ARG A 105 12.70 -11.04 -1.27
CA ARG A 105 12.11 -11.43 -2.57
C ARG A 105 10.95 -12.39 -2.39
N ASP A 106 11.09 -13.40 -1.53
CA ASP A 106 10.01 -14.35 -1.23
C ASP A 106 8.83 -13.66 -0.57
N MET A 107 9.07 -12.84 0.45
CA MET A 107 8.03 -12.03 1.10
C MET A 107 7.31 -11.14 0.09
N PHE A 108 8.05 -10.51 -0.82
CA PHE A 108 7.46 -9.62 -1.80
C PHE A 108 6.51 -10.35 -2.76
N ILE A 109 6.91 -11.51 -3.29
CA ILE A 109 6.06 -12.34 -4.16
C ILE A 109 4.83 -12.83 -3.39
N ASP A 110 5.01 -13.29 -2.15
CA ASP A 110 3.93 -13.80 -1.31
C ASP A 110 2.87 -12.72 -1.03
N TYR A 111 3.30 -11.49 -0.70
CA TYR A 111 2.38 -10.39 -0.45
C TYR A 111 1.70 -9.86 -1.70
N GLU A 112 2.36 -9.87 -2.86
CA GLU A 112 1.70 -9.53 -4.13
C GLU A 112 0.62 -10.53 -4.50
N ASN A 113 0.87 -11.83 -4.30
CA ASN A 113 -0.13 -12.86 -4.53
C ASN A 113 -1.28 -12.75 -3.52
N PHE A 114 -0.96 -12.60 -2.24
CA PHE A 114 -1.96 -12.38 -1.19
C PHE A 114 -2.82 -11.15 -1.47
N PHE A 115 -2.23 -10.03 -1.88
CA PHE A 115 -2.98 -8.81 -2.21
C PHE A 115 -3.92 -9.02 -3.40
N LYS A 116 -3.46 -9.71 -4.45
CA LYS A 116 -4.31 -10.08 -5.60
C LYS A 116 -5.50 -10.96 -5.21
N GLU A 117 -5.36 -11.81 -4.20
CA GLU A 117 -6.50 -12.58 -3.65
C GLU A 117 -7.50 -11.71 -2.90
N GLN A 118 -7.04 -10.61 -2.29
CA GLN A 118 -7.90 -9.69 -1.55
C GLN A 118 -8.61 -8.67 -2.45
N HIS A 119 -7.97 -8.26 -3.55
CA HIS A 119 -8.47 -7.27 -4.51
C HIS A 119 -9.28 -7.94 -5.62
N THR A 120 -10.56 -7.59 -5.69
CA THR A 120 -11.47 -7.95 -6.79
C THR A 120 -11.90 -6.68 -7.52
N ASP A 121 -12.28 -6.80 -8.80
CA ASP A 121 -12.60 -5.65 -9.66
C ASP A 121 -13.75 -4.75 -9.13
N ASP A 122 -14.55 -5.22 -8.17
CA ASP A 122 -15.68 -4.51 -7.57
C ASP A 122 -15.34 -3.71 -6.31
N ILE A 123 -14.10 -3.77 -5.82
CA ILE A 123 -13.65 -3.02 -4.65
C ILE A 123 -12.47 -2.11 -4.98
N SER A 124 -12.27 -1.07 -4.17
CA SER A 124 -11.12 -0.19 -4.33
C SER A 124 -9.84 -0.82 -3.75
N ILE A 125 -8.68 -0.32 -4.18
CA ILE A 125 -7.37 -0.73 -3.69
C ILE A 125 -7.25 -0.47 -2.18
N GLU A 126 -7.79 0.65 -1.67
CA GLU A 126 -7.81 0.99 -0.24
C GLU A 126 -8.62 -0.03 0.56
N LYS A 127 -9.77 -0.47 0.02
CA LYS A 127 -10.60 -1.49 0.68
C LYS A 127 -9.91 -2.85 0.66
N ALA A 128 -9.21 -3.18 -0.42
CA ALA A 128 -8.37 -4.38 -0.48
C ALA A 128 -7.24 -4.34 0.55
N MET A 129 -6.56 -3.20 0.72
CA MET A 129 -5.56 -3.01 1.77
C MET A 129 -6.15 -3.20 3.17
N ALA A 130 -7.32 -2.61 3.45
CA ALA A 130 -7.99 -2.77 4.73
C ALA A 130 -8.36 -4.25 5.01
N LYS A 131 -8.82 -4.99 4.00
CA LYS A 131 -9.04 -6.44 4.08
C LYS A 131 -7.73 -7.20 4.35
N SER A 132 -6.66 -6.86 3.63
CA SER A 132 -5.34 -7.47 3.80
C SER A 132 -4.83 -7.29 5.23
N ILE A 133 -4.98 -6.10 5.82
CA ILE A 133 -4.62 -5.84 7.22
C ILE A 133 -5.49 -6.68 8.16
N PHE A 134 -6.81 -6.66 7.96
CA PHE A 134 -7.72 -7.43 8.80
C PHE A 134 -7.34 -8.92 8.86
N VAL A 135 -7.03 -9.51 7.70
CA VAL A 135 -6.60 -10.92 7.61
C VAL A 135 -5.20 -11.12 8.19
N LYS A 136 -4.22 -10.29 7.80
CA LYS A 136 -2.82 -10.50 8.15
C LYS A 136 -2.54 -10.37 9.64
N TYR A 137 -3.22 -9.44 10.30
CA TYR A 137 -3.14 -9.23 11.75
C TYR A 137 -4.14 -10.08 12.55
N ASN A 138 -4.86 -10.98 11.87
CA ASN A 138 -5.82 -11.89 12.49
C ASN A 138 -6.89 -11.15 13.32
N LEU A 139 -7.36 -10.01 12.81
CA LEU A 139 -8.28 -9.12 13.55
C LEU A 139 -9.67 -9.75 13.75
N ASN A 140 -10.00 -10.79 12.99
CA ASN A 140 -11.22 -11.57 13.14
C ASN A 140 -11.36 -12.17 14.56
N GLU A 141 -10.24 -12.46 15.24
CA GLU A 141 -10.27 -13.06 16.57
C GLU A 141 -10.71 -12.09 17.69
N TYR A 142 -10.78 -10.79 17.40
CA TYR A 142 -11.10 -9.79 18.41
C TYR A 142 -12.50 -9.22 18.27
N GLN A 143 -13.25 -9.56 17.22
CA GLN A 143 -14.64 -9.12 17.04
C GLN A 143 -15.64 -10.14 17.61
N GLY A 144 -16.89 -9.69 17.81
CA GLY A 144 -17.93 -10.52 18.40
C GLY A 144 -18.30 -11.77 17.59
N ASP A 145 -18.74 -12.80 18.31
CA ASP A 145 -18.90 -14.18 17.82
C ASP A 145 -19.63 -14.30 16.47
N LEU A 146 -20.67 -13.50 16.24
CA LEU A 146 -21.45 -13.57 15.00
C LEU A 146 -20.57 -13.31 13.76
N LEU A 147 -19.83 -12.20 13.77
CA LEU A 147 -18.97 -11.80 12.65
C LEU A 147 -17.73 -12.69 12.56
N LYS A 148 -17.17 -13.07 13.72
CA LYS A 148 -16.04 -14.02 13.80
C LYS A 148 -16.35 -15.33 13.08
N ASN A 149 -17.55 -15.89 13.31
CA ASN A 149 -18.00 -17.14 12.68
C ASN A 149 -18.25 -17.01 11.17
N GLN A 150 -18.52 -15.79 10.68
CA GLN A 150 -18.68 -15.51 9.25
C GLN A 150 -17.35 -15.22 8.56
N ASN A 151 -16.28 -15.01 9.33
CA ASN A 151 -14.99 -14.52 8.84
C ASN A 151 -15.12 -13.20 8.03
N GLU A 152 -16.06 -12.35 8.45
CA GLU A 152 -16.33 -11.06 7.82
C GLU A 152 -15.97 -9.93 8.79
N PRO A 153 -15.20 -8.92 8.38
CA PRO A 153 -14.89 -7.79 9.24
C PRO A 153 -16.16 -7.00 9.55
N ASN A 154 -16.21 -6.41 10.75
CA ASN A 154 -17.22 -5.40 11.06
C ASN A 154 -17.23 -4.30 9.97
N PRO A 155 -18.37 -4.00 9.32
CA PRO A 155 -18.39 -3.13 8.15
C PRO A 155 -18.02 -1.68 8.46
N VAL A 156 -18.29 -1.21 9.69
CA VAL A 156 -17.91 0.14 10.12
C VAL A 156 -16.40 0.21 10.33
N PHE A 157 -15.82 -0.78 11.00
CA PHE A 157 -14.37 -0.89 11.16
C PHE A 157 -13.66 -0.94 9.80
N LEU A 158 -14.16 -1.78 8.89
CA LEU A 158 -13.57 -1.91 7.57
C LEU A 158 -13.59 -0.60 6.80
N GLN A 159 -14.70 0.16 6.86
CA GLN A 159 -14.79 1.45 6.19
C GLN A 159 -13.84 2.48 6.80
N GLU A 160 -13.79 2.59 8.13
CA GLU A 160 -12.87 3.51 8.82
C GLU A 160 -11.41 3.19 8.47
N LEU A 161 -11.03 1.91 8.46
CA LEU A 161 -9.69 1.49 8.05
C LEU A 161 -9.44 1.78 6.57
N THR A 162 -10.44 1.56 5.70
CA THR A 162 -10.36 1.90 4.26
C THR A 162 -10.06 3.39 4.07
N ASP A 163 -10.73 4.26 4.81
CA ASP A 163 -10.52 5.70 4.74
C ASP A 163 -9.09 6.07 5.17
N LEU A 164 -8.55 5.42 6.21
CA LEU A 164 -7.15 5.58 6.62
C LEU A 164 -6.16 5.10 5.55
N MET A 165 -6.47 4.00 4.85
CA MET A 165 -5.61 3.42 3.80
C MET A 165 -5.43 4.35 2.59
N SER A 166 -6.36 5.27 2.36
CA SER A 166 -6.24 6.27 1.28
C SER A 166 -5.01 7.16 1.42
N ASN A 167 -4.49 7.35 2.64
CA ASN A 167 -3.27 8.15 2.89
C ASN A 167 -1.98 7.46 2.46
N PHE A 168 -2.04 6.15 2.16
CA PHE A 168 -0.89 5.33 1.80
C PHE A 168 -0.85 4.99 0.29
N ILE A 169 -1.78 5.56 -0.49
CA ILE A 169 -1.77 5.44 -1.96
C ILE A 169 -0.94 6.55 -2.58
N TRP A 170 -0.01 6.17 -3.44
CA TRP A 170 0.72 7.10 -4.28
C TRP A 170 -0.21 7.79 -5.27
N ASN A 171 -0.20 9.13 -5.25
CA ASN A 171 -1.02 9.94 -6.15
C ASN A 171 -0.39 10.04 -7.55
N TRP A 172 -0.55 8.99 -8.35
CA TRP A 172 -0.08 8.94 -9.73
C TRP A 172 -0.64 10.07 -10.59
N SER A 173 -1.90 10.45 -10.38
CA SER A 173 -2.54 11.52 -11.16
C SER A 173 -1.86 12.88 -10.96
N ASP A 174 -1.57 13.26 -9.70
CA ASP A 174 -0.84 14.49 -9.40
C ASP A 174 0.60 14.41 -9.90
N TYR A 175 1.28 13.29 -9.65
CA TYR A 175 2.67 13.12 -10.05
C TYR A 175 2.86 13.19 -11.57
N LEU A 176 2.05 12.44 -12.31
CA LEU A 176 2.08 12.40 -13.78
C LEU A 176 1.55 13.68 -14.41
N SER A 177 0.87 14.57 -13.66
CA SER A 177 0.57 15.91 -14.16
C SER A 177 1.83 16.77 -14.34
N LYS A 178 2.88 16.50 -13.55
CA LYS A 178 4.15 17.24 -13.50
C LYS A 178 5.26 16.54 -14.28
N TYR A 179 5.28 15.21 -14.23
CA TYR A 179 6.37 14.40 -14.80
C TYR A 179 5.94 13.53 -15.97
N ARG A 180 6.87 13.29 -16.89
CA ARG A 180 6.78 12.28 -17.95
C ARG A 180 7.86 11.24 -17.72
N VAL A 181 7.45 10.01 -17.50
CA VAL A 181 8.35 8.86 -17.37
C VAL A 181 9.02 8.58 -18.71
N VAL A 182 10.32 8.37 -18.68
CA VAL A 182 11.14 7.92 -19.80
C VAL A 182 11.95 6.70 -19.35
N GLU A 183 12.15 5.76 -20.27
CA GLU A 183 13.07 4.64 -20.04
C GLU A 183 14.51 5.16 -19.89
N ASP A 184 15.34 4.39 -19.18
CA ASP A 184 16.76 4.68 -18.95
C ASP A 184 17.59 4.78 -20.25
#